data_AF-A0A5R9GCX3-F1
#
_entry.id   AF-A0A5R9GCX3-F1
#
_cell.length_a   1.000
_cell.length_b   1.000
_cell.length_c   1.000
_cell.angle_alpha   90.00
_cell.angle_beta   90.00
_cell.angle_gamma   90.00
#
_symmetry.space_group_name_H-M   'P 1'
#
loop_
_entity.id
_entity.type
_entity.pdbx_description
1 polymer ?
#
loop_
_entity_poly.entity_id
_entity_poly.type
_entity_poly.pdbx_seq_one_letter_code
_entity_poly.pdbx_strand_id
1 'polypeptide(L)' 'MESLLKLTRERAGMSLEHAAKRLSISPGYLLQIENGARGVGAPRATQIAELYELGREELFVPTRFMARYRSKGGKS' A
#
# COMPACT_ATOMS: atom_id res chain seq x y z
N MET A 1 -4.59 13.10 -0.86
CA MET A 1 -3.53 12.41 -1.62
C MET A 1 -3.82 10.93 -1.47
N GLU A 2 -4.08 10.22 -2.57
CA GLU A 2 -4.36 8.78 -2.52
C GLU A 2 -3.05 8.02 -2.31
N SER A 3 -3.03 7.06 -1.38
CA SER A 3 -1.85 6.21 -1.20
C SER A 3 -1.72 5.20 -2.33
N LEU A 4 -0.49 4.78 -2.62
CA LEU A 4 -0.22 3.68 -3.54
C LEU A 4 -0.90 2.39 -3.09
N LEU A 5 -1.03 2.17 -1.79
CA LEU A 5 -1.76 1.04 -1.23
C LEU A 5 -3.23 1.03 -1.67
N LYS A 6 -3.94 2.15 -1.51
CA LYS A 6 -5.34 2.27 -1.93
C LYS A 6 -5.50 1.97 -3.42
N LEU A 7 -4.66 2.59 -4.26
CA LEU A 7 -4.68 2.38 -5.71
C LEU A 7 -4.38 0.93 -6.10
N THR A 8 -3.44 0.29 -5.41
CA THR A 8 -3.10 -1.12 -5.65
C THR A 8 -4.28 -2.03 -5.31
N ARG A 9 -4.94 -1.79 -4.17
CA ARG A 9 -6.14 -2.55 -3.77
C ARG A 9 -7.26 -2.42 -4.81
N GLU A 10 -7.52 -1.20 -5.29
CA GLU A 10 -8.56 -0.92 -6.27
C GLU A 10 -8.24 -1.55 -7.64
N ARG A 11 -6.97 -1.50 -8.08
CA ARG A 11 -6.52 -2.18 -9.30
C ARG A 11 -6.61 -3.70 -9.21
N ALA A 12 -6.43 -4.26 -8.01
CA ALA A 12 -6.67 -5.68 -7.74
C ALA A 12 -8.17 -6.04 -7.66
N GLY A 13 -9.08 -5.07 -7.86
CA GLY A 13 -10.52 -5.30 -7.80
C GLY A 13 -11.03 -5.65 -6.40
N MET A 14 -10.26 -5.36 -5.35
CA MET A 14 -10.62 -5.71 -3.98
C MET A 14 -11.35 -4.58 -3.28
N SER A 15 -12.49 -4.90 -2.65
CA SER A 15 -13.08 -3.99 -1.67
C SER A 15 -12.18 -3.85 -0.44
N LEU A 16 -12.36 -2.76 0.31
CA LEU A 16 -11.64 -2.53 1.56
C LEU A 16 -11.86 -3.68 2.55
N GLU A 17 -13.10 -4.17 2.65
CA GLU A 17 -13.51 -5.25 3.53
C GLU A 17 -12.87 -6.57 3.11
N HIS A 18 -12.84 -6.87 1.81
CA HIS A 18 -12.24 -8.08 1.30
C HIS A 18 -10.72 -8.10 1.56
N ALA A 19 -10.03 -7.00 1.27
CA ALA A 19 -8.59 -6.88 1.54
C ALA A 19 -8.29 -6.98 3.05
N ALA A 20 -9.06 -6.28 3.88
CA ALA A 20 -8.89 -6.34 5.34
C ALA A 20 -9.11 -7.75 5.89
N LYS A 21 -10.11 -8.47 5.37
CA LYS A 21 -10.37 -9.88 5.71
C LYS A 21 -9.18 -10.76 5.34
N ARG A 22 -8.61 -10.61 4.13
CA ARG A 22 -7.42 -11.38 3.71
C ARG A 22 -6.19 -11.10 4.58
N LEU A 23 -6.06 -9.88 5.08
CA LEU A 23 -4.98 -9.46 5.98
C LEU A 23 -5.27 -9.76 7.46
N SER A 24 -6.42 -10.34 7.78
CA SER A 24 -6.86 -10.59 9.16
C SER A 24 -6.81 -9.33 10.05
N ILE A 25 -7.31 -8.21 9.51
CA ILE A 25 -7.41 -6.91 10.19
C ILE A 25 -8.82 -6.32 10.03
N SER A 26 -9.12 -5.25 10.77
CA SER A 26 -10.35 -4.49 10.55
C SER A 26 -10.26 -3.59 9.30
N PRO A 27 -11.38 -3.38 8.57
CA PRO A 27 -11.42 -2.45 7.44
C PRO A 27 -11.03 -1.03 7.84
N GLY A 28 -11.44 -0.58 9.03
CA GLY A 28 -11.06 0.74 9.56
C GLY A 28 -9.55 0.88 9.80
N TYR A 29 -8.88 -0.19 10.24
CA TYR A 29 -7.43 -0.19 10.39
C TYR A 29 -6.73 -0.10 9.01
N LEU A 30 -7.20 -0.83 8.00
CA LEU A 30 -6.68 -0.72 6.64
C LEU A 30 -6.90 0.70 6.06
N LEU A 31 -8.08 1.29 6.27
CA LEU A 31 -8.39 2.65 5.83
C LEU A 31 -7.45 3.70 6.47
N GLN A 32 -7.12 3.55 7.75
CA GLN A 32 -6.17 4.44 8.43
C GLN A 32 -4.77 4.35 7.80
N ILE A 33 -4.35 3.16 7.37
CA ILE A 33 -3.09 2.95 6.66
C ILE A 33 -3.15 3.59 5.27
N GLU A 34 -4.22 3.33 4.52
CA GLU A 34 -4.43 3.88 3.17
C GLU A 34 -4.47 5.41 3.15
N ASN A 35 -4.98 6.04 4.21
CA ASN A 35 -5.02 7.50 4.33
C ASN A 35 -3.74 8.09 4.92
N GLY A 36 -2.75 7.26 5.28
CA GLY A 36 -1.53 7.70 5.96
C GLY A 36 -1.74 8.19 7.40
N ALA A 37 -2.94 8.01 7.96
CA ALA A 37 -3.26 8.35 9.34
C ALA A 37 -2.56 7.42 10.34
N ARG A 38 -2.13 6.24 9.89
CA ARG A 38 -1.42 5.25 10.70
C ARG A 38 -0.30 4.58 9.93
N GLY A 39 0.90 4.57 10.52
CA GLY A 39 2.01 3.76 10.04
C GLY A 39 1.84 2.27 10.38
N VAL A 40 2.58 1.43 9.66
CA VAL A 40 2.65 -0.02 9.92
C VAL A 40 4.09 -0.44 10.19
N GLY A 41 4.26 -1.44 11.07
CA GLY A 41 5.55 -2.06 11.27
C GLY A 41 5.97 -2.92 10.06
N ALA A 42 7.27 -3.22 9.97
CA ALA A 42 7.82 -3.99 8.86
C ALA A 42 7.11 -5.33 8.59
N PRO A 43 6.75 -6.16 9.60
CA PRO A 43 6.05 -7.42 9.34
C PRO A 43 4.69 -7.23 8.66
N ARG A 44 3.93 -6.22 9.11
CA ARG A 44 2.62 -5.91 8.53
C ARG A 44 2.77 -5.32 7.13
N ALA A 45 3.77 -4.47 6.91
CA ALA A 45 4.07 -3.96 5.57
C ALA A 45 4.37 -5.09 4.58
N THR A 46 5.13 -6.11 5.01
CA THR A 46 5.40 -7.32 4.20
C THR A 46 4.12 -8.08 3.87
N GLN A 47 3.26 -8.36 4.86
CA GLN A 47 1.98 -9.05 4.64
C GLN A 47 1.08 -8.34 3.62
N ILE A 48 1.05 -7.01 3.67
CA ILE A 48 0.25 -6.21 2.74
C ILE A 48 0.86 -6.27 1.33
N ALA A 49 2.19 -6.22 1.22
CA ALA A 49 2.88 -6.32 -0.06
C ALA A 49 2.69 -7.70 -0.71
N GLU A 50 2.79 -8.77 0.08
CA GLU A 50 2.53 -10.16 -0.34
C GLU A 50 1.10 -10.37 -0.86
N LEU A 51 0.09 -9.73 -0.24
CA LEU A 51 -1.29 -9.82 -0.72
C LEU A 51 -1.45 -9.37 -2.18
N TYR A 52 -0.63 -8.41 -2.61
CA TYR A 52 -0.68 -7.82 -3.94
C TYR A 52 0.49 -8.26 -4.84
N GLU A 53 1.32 -9.21 -4.39
CA GLU A 53 2.50 -9.69 -5.13
C GLU A 53 3.48 -8.56 -5.49
N LEU A 54 3.62 -7.57 -4.61
CA LEU A 54 4.52 -6.43 -4.78
C LEU A 54 5.63 -6.41 -3.72
N GLY A 55 6.71 -5.67 -3.98
CA GLY A 55 7.70 -5.33 -2.97
C GLY A 55 7.19 -4.28 -1.98
N ARG A 56 7.63 -4.37 -0.71
CA ARG A 56 7.33 -3.37 0.32
C ARG A 56 7.69 -1.94 -0.12
N GLU A 57 8.84 -1.80 -0.78
CA GLU A 57 9.35 -0.51 -1.25
C GLU A 57 8.48 0.07 -2.37
N GLU A 58 7.76 -0.74 -3.14
CA GLU A 58 6.83 -0.29 -4.19
C GLU A 58 5.51 0.21 -3.58
N LEU A 59 5.06 -0.44 -2.50
CA LEU A 59 3.78 -0.17 -1.87
C LEU A 59 3.85 0.96 -0.82
N PHE A 60 4.98 1.06 -0.11
CA PHE A 60 5.20 1.99 1.00
C PHE A 60 6.28 3.04 0.68
N VAL A 61 6.34 3.53 -0.57
CA VAL A 61 7.30 4.58 -0.94
C VAL A 61 7.11 5.80 -0.02
N PRO A 62 8.17 6.29 0.63
CA PRO A 62 8.08 7.52 1.41
C PRO A 62 7.62 8.67 0.51
N THR A 63 6.49 9.29 0.84
CA THR A 63 5.88 10.40 0.08
C THR A 63 6.83 11.60 -0.11
N ARG A 64 7.82 11.77 0.77
CA ARG A 64 8.92 12.76 0.61
C ARG A 64 9.85 12.47 -0.58
N PHE A 65 9.86 11.25 -1.11
CA PHE A 65 10.68 10.81 -2.23
C PHE A 65 9.88 10.63 -3.54
N MET A 66 8.55 10.73 -3.53
CA MET A 66 7.73 10.54 -4.73
C MET A 66 7.96 11.62 -5.81
N ALA A 67 8.39 12.84 -5.42
CA ALA A 67 8.78 13.88 -6.37
C ALA A 67 9.99 13.50 -7.24
N ARG A 68 10.84 12.58 -6.78
CA ARG A 68 12.07 12.13 -7.45
C ARG A 68 11.98 10.74 -8.09
N TYR A 69 10.94 9.96 -7.79
CA TYR A 69 10.68 8.68 -8.48
C TYR A 69 9.84 8.86 -9.77
N ARG A 70 8.96 9.87 -9.85
CA ARG A 70 8.25 10.21 -11.11
C ARG A 70 9.19 10.64 -12.26
N SER A 71 10.44 11.01 -11.96
CA SER A 71 11.45 11.36 -12.98
C SER A 71 12.34 10.19 -13.41
N LYS A 72 12.22 9.00 -12.79
CA LYS A 72 13.01 7.80 -13.15
C LYS A 72 12.17 6.64 -13.69
N GLY A 73 11.13 6.94 -14.46
CA GLY A 73 10.70 6.03 -15.51
C GLY A 73 11.76 6.03 -16.61
N GLY A 74 12.77 5.15 -16.51
CA GLY A 74 13.84 5.11 -17.50
C GLY A 74 14.84 3.99 -17.29
N LYS A 75 14.52 2.82 -17.84
CA LYS A 75 15.42 1.75 -18.32
C LYS A 75 16.49 1.20 -17.37
N SER A 76 16.37 -0.10 -17.07
CA SER A 76 17.26 -1.15 -17.59
C SER A 76 16.55 -2.48 -17.52
#